data_AF-A0A2S2N5J0-F1
#
_entry.id   AF-A0A2S2N5J0-F1
#
_cell.length_a   1.000
_cell.length_b   1.000
_cell.length_c   1.000
_cell.angle_alpha   90.00
_cell.angle_beta   90.00
_cell.angle_gamma   90.00
#
_symmetry.space_group_name_H-M   'P 1'
#
loop_
_entity.id
_entity.type
_entity.pdbx_description
1 polymer ?
#
loop_
_entity_poly.entity_id
_entity_poly.type
_entity_poly.pdbx_seq_one_letter_code
_entity_poly.pdbx_strand_id
1 'polypeptide(L)'
;QAALALKNAGQSVTIVAQYRPEEYGRFEAKIHDLREQLLSSSLGSGSASLRSDPKRGFYVRALFDYDKAKDVGFLSQALSFRFGDVLHVLDASDEEWWQARLVLPPQQPPDIGFVPSKRRVERREWI
;
A
#
# COMPACT_ATOMS: atom_id res chain seq x y z
N GLN A 1 -16.49 -4.41 -15.30
CA GLN A 1 -16.92 -5.37 -16.34
C GLN A 1 -16.56 -4.91 -17.75
N ALA A 2 -16.65 -3.62 -18.10
CA ALA A 2 -16.25 -3.10 -19.42
C ALA A 2 -14.79 -3.40 -19.83
N ALA A 3 -13.81 -3.20 -18.93
CA ALA A 3 -12.40 -3.47 -19.22
C ALA A 3 -12.11 -4.97 -19.50
N LEU A 4 -12.81 -5.88 -18.81
CA LEU A 4 -12.70 -7.33 -19.03
C LEU A 4 -13.33 -7.75 -20.36
N ALA A 5 -14.44 -7.13 -20.74
CA ALA A 5 -15.11 -7.39 -22.01
C ALA A 5 -14.22 -6.98 -23.21
N LEU A 6 -13.51 -5.85 -23.12
CA LEU A 6 -12.55 -5.43 -24.15
C LEU A 6 -11.30 -6.33 -24.18
N LYS A 7 -10.81 -6.75 -23.02
CA LYS A 7 -9.61 -7.61 -22.92
C LYS A 7 -9.81 -9.00 -23.53
N ASN A 8 -11.03 -9.53 -23.43
CA ASN A 8 -11.41 -10.83 -23.97
C ASN A 8 -12.10 -10.73 -25.33
N ALA A 9 -12.23 -9.52 -25.88
CA ALA A 9 -12.81 -9.36 -27.20
C ALA A 9 -11.85 -9.94 -28.26
N GLY A 10 -12.41 -10.49 -29.32
CA GLY A 10 -11.64 -11.07 -30.42
C GLY A 10 -10.84 -10.01 -31.20
N GLN A 11 -10.30 -10.42 -32.34
CA GLN A 11 -9.39 -9.59 -33.13
C GLN A 11 -10.03 -8.30 -33.68
N SER A 12 -11.36 -8.25 -33.79
CA SER A 12 -12.11 -7.07 -34.23
C SER A 12 -13.27 -6.78 -33.27
N VAL A 13 -13.46 -5.50 -32.97
CA VAL A 13 -14.47 -5.02 -32.02
C VAL A 13 -15.15 -3.79 -32.62
N THR A 14 -16.49 -3.81 -32.64
CA THR A 14 -17.29 -2.65 -33.02
C THR A 14 -17.70 -1.90 -31.77
N ILE A 15 -17.23 -0.66 -31.64
CA ILE A 15 -17.58 0.21 -30.51
C ILE A 15 -18.67 1.18 -30.96
N VAL A 16 -19.81 1.16 -30.28
CA VAL A 16 -20.88 2.14 -30.46
C VAL A 16 -20.79 3.15 -29.33
N ALA A 17 -20.55 4.41 -29.67
CA ALA A 17 -20.49 5.51 -28.72
C ALA A 17 -21.64 6.50 -28.98
N GLN A 18 -22.16 7.10 -27.91
CA GLN A 18 -23.16 8.16 -27.99
C GLN A 18 -22.58 9.45 -27.41
N TYR A 19 -22.74 10.56 -28.12
CA TYR A 19 -22.28 11.86 -27.66
C TYR A 19 -23.25 12.42 -26.61
N ARG A 20 -22.79 12.51 -25.35
CA ARG A 20 -23.55 13.05 -24.21
C ARG A 20 -22.66 13.93 -23.31
N PRO A 21 -22.39 15.18 -23.72
CA PRO A 21 -21.42 16.04 -23.03
C PRO A 21 -21.84 16.39 -21.60
N GLU A 22 -23.14 16.61 -21.34
CA GLU A 22 -23.68 16.90 -20.01
C GLU A 22 -23.41 15.77 -19.00
N GLU A 23 -23.66 14.53 -19.42
CA GLU A 23 -23.48 13.34 -18.58
C GLU A 23 -22.00 13.05 -18.33
N TYR A 24 -21.18 13.20 -19.38
CA TYR A 24 -19.73 13.08 -19.28
C TYR A 24 -19.13 14.15 -18.36
N GLY A 25 -19.58 15.41 -18.45
CA GLY A 25 -19.13 16.49 -17.57
C GLY A 25 -19.45 16.25 -16.09
N ARG A 26 -20.64 15.72 -15.78
CA ARG A 26 -20.98 15.31 -14.40
C ARG A 26 -20.09 14.17 -13.89
N PHE A 27 -19.74 13.22 -14.76
CA PHE A 27 -18.83 12.15 -14.42
C PHE A 27 -17.41 12.67 -14.16
N GLU A 28 -16.91 13.58 -15.00
CA GLU A 28 -15.60 14.21 -14.81
C GLU A 28 -15.56 15.06 -13.53
N ALA A 29 -16.61 15.84 -13.26
CA ALA A 29 -16.73 16.59 -12.01
C ALA A 29 -16.69 15.66 -10.78
N LYS A 30 -17.41 14.53 -10.82
CA LYS A 30 -17.37 13.55 -9.73
C LYS A 30 -15.99 12.92 -9.54
N ILE A 31 -15.25 12.66 -10.63
CA ILE A 31 -13.86 12.17 -10.55
C ILE A 31 -12.95 13.26 -9.97
N HIS A 32 -13.16 14.51 -10.39
CA HIS A 32 -12.40 15.66 -9.89
C HIS A 32 -12.63 15.84 -8.39
N ASP A 33 -13.89 15.89 -7.95
CA ASP A 33 -14.27 16.01 -6.54
C ASP A 33 -13.72 14.85 -5.71
N LEU A 34 -13.75 13.61 -6.22
CA LEU A 34 -13.20 12.46 -5.52
C LEU A 34 -11.67 12.56 -5.37
N ARG A 35 -10.97 13.04 -6.40
CA ARG A 35 -9.52 13.30 -6.32
C ARG A 35 -9.26 14.41 -5.31
N GLU A 36 -9.98 15.51 -5.39
CA GLU A 36 -9.81 16.66 -4.51
C GLU A 36 -10.14 16.31 -3.06
N GLN A 37 -11.16 15.50 -2.79
CA GLN A 37 -11.45 14.98 -1.46
C GLN A 37 -10.28 14.16 -0.90
N LEU A 38 -9.65 13.29 -1.70
CA LEU A 38 -8.48 12.51 -1.29
C LEU A 38 -7.25 13.40 -1.02
N LEU A 39 -7.06 14.45 -1.81
CA LEU A 39 -5.97 15.42 -1.60
C LEU A 39 -6.25 16.35 -0.41
N SER A 40 -7.48 16.82 -0.26
CA SER A 40 -7.96 17.71 0.82
C SER A 40 -7.97 17.00 2.18
N SER A 41 -8.29 15.71 2.23
CA SER A 41 -8.13 14.89 3.44
C SER A 41 -6.69 14.82 3.97
N SER A 42 -5.70 15.25 3.18
CA SER A 42 -4.29 15.31 3.58
C SER A 42 -3.89 16.66 4.22
N LEU A 43 -4.72 17.69 4.13
CA LEU A 43 -4.36 19.08 4.50
C LEU A 43 -5.22 19.69 5.62
N GLY A 44 -6.20 18.94 6.16
CA GLY A 44 -7.17 19.44 7.14
C GLY A 44 -6.87 19.16 8.63
N SER A 45 -5.74 18.54 8.99
CA SER A 45 -5.42 18.31 10.41
C SER A 45 -3.90 18.36 10.64
N GLY A 46 -3.46 19.36 11.40
CA GLY A 46 -2.08 19.53 11.87
C GLY A 46 -1.64 18.48 12.91
N SER A 47 -1.98 17.21 12.68
CA SER A 47 -1.38 16.05 13.32
C SER A 47 -1.40 14.94 12.29
N ALA A 48 -0.22 14.63 11.75
CA ALA A 48 0.05 13.46 10.92
C ALA A 48 -0.11 12.18 11.75
N SER A 49 -1.34 11.90 12.17
CA SER A 49 -1.74 10.64 12.74
C SER A 49 -2.66 10.01 11.71
N LEU A 50 -2.08 9.15 10.87
CA LEU A 50 -2.80 8.15 10.09
C LEU A 50 -3.60 7.28 11.08
N ARG A 51 -4.78 7.76 11.46
CA ARG A 51 -5.73 7.01 12.28
C ARG A 51 -6.26 5.87 11.42
N SER A 52 -5.51 4.77 11.43
CA SER A 52 -6.00 3.39 11.48
C SER A 52 -7.30 3.13 10.71
N ASP A 53 -7.21 3.01 9.39
CA ASP A 53 -8.13 2.11 8.67
C ASP A 53 -7.40 0.79 8.40
N PRO A 54 -7.66 -0.27 9.19
CA PRO A 54 -7.01 -1.57 9.02
C PRO A 54 -7.33 -2.26 7.67
N LYS A 55 -8.15 -1.66 6.78
CA LYS A 55 -8.52 -2.22 5.47
C LYS A 55 -7.61 -1.81 4.31
N ARG A 56 -6.58 -0.97 4.50
CA ARG A 56 -5.72 -0.47 3.40
C ARG A 56 -4.27 -0.96 3.42
N GLY A 57 -3.91 -1.83 4.36
CA GLY A 57 -2.60 -2.48 4.35
C GLY A 57 -2.40 -3.39 3.13
N PHE A 58 -1.15 -3.69 2.81
CA PHE A 58 -0.78 -4.63 1.75
C PHE A 58 0.13 -5.72 2.29
N TYR A 59 0.22 -6.83 1.56
CA TYR A 59 1.06 -7.96 1.95
C TYR A 59 2.33 -7.97 1.12
N VAL A 60 3.46 -8.22 1.79
CA VAL A 60 4.75 -8.42 1.16
C VAL A 60 5.35 -9.74 1.61
N ARG A 61 6.18 -10.33 0.76
CA ARG A 61 6.98 -11.50 1.09
C ARG A 61 8.43 -11.08 1.23
N ALA A 62 9.05 -11.43 2.34
CA ALA A 62 10.47 -11.18 2.57
C ALA A 62 11.32 -11.99 1.60
N LEU A 63 12.28 -11.31 0.95
CA LEU A 63 13.25 -11.90 0.03
C LEU A 63 14.66 -11.96 0.62
N PHE A 64 14.81 -11.64 1.90
CA PHE A 64 16.05 -11.68 2.67
C PHE A 64 15.72 -11.87 4.15
N ASP A 65 16.74 -12.22 4.93
CA ASP A 65 16.63 -12.32 6.38
C ASP A 65 16.91 -10.97 7.03
N TYR A 66 16.02 -10.54 7.93
CA TYR A 66 16.21 -9.35 8.75
C TYR A 66 16.23 -9.70 10.23
N ASP A 67 17.35 -9.45 10.88
CA ASP A 67 17.54 -9.65 12.31
C ASP A 67 17.63 -8.29 13.00
N LYS A 68 16.65 -8.01 13.86
CA LYS A 68 16.57 -6.76 14.61
C LYS A 68 17.75 -6.57 15.55
N ALA A 69 18.39 -7.65 15.99
CA ALA A 69 19.55 -7.56 16.88
C ALA A 69 20.79 -7.01 16.17
N LYS A 70 20.83 -7.07 14.83
CA LYS A 70 21.94 -6.52 14.02
C LYS A 70 21.83 -5.01 13.82
N ASP A 71 20.63 -4.45 13.90
CA ASP A 71 20.41 -2.99 13.93
C ASP A 71 20.38 -2.54 15.39
N VAL A 72 21.57 -2.35 15.97
CA VAL A 72 21.75 -1.89 17.35
C VAL A 72 21.15 -0.48 17.50
N GLY A 73 19.90 -0.40 17.98
CA GLY A 73 19.41 0.80 18.68
C GLY A 73 18.40 1.72 17.97
N PHE A 74 17.80 1.37 16.83
CA PHE A 74 16.84 2.31 16.21
C PHE A 74 15.39 2.15 16.71
N LEU A 75 14.87 0.92 16.89
CA LEU A 75 13.50 0.69 17.39
C LEU A 75 13.46 -0.58 18.26
N SER A 76 13.12 -0.44 19.55
CA SER A 76 12.88 -1.58 20.46
C SER A 76 11.75 -2.50 19.97
N GLN A 77 10.89 -1.97 19.10
CA GLN A 77 9.75 -2.63 18.47
C GLN A 77 10.02 -3.10 17.02
N ALA A 78 11.28 -3.15 16.58
CA ALA A 78 11.60 -3.73 15.27
C ALA A 78 11.19 -5.21 15.20
N LEU A 79 10.62 -5.63 14.07
CA LEU A 79 10.27 -7.01 13.80
C LEU A 79 11.41 -7.68 13.05
N SER A 80 11.82 -8.86 13.51
CA SER A 80 12.69 -9.75 12.75
C SER A 80 11.85 -10.65 11.87
N PHE A 81 12.34 -10.95 10.67
CA PHE A 81 11.69 -11.85 9.72
C PHE A 81 12.75 -12.61 8.93
N ARG A 82 12.36 -13.74 8.36
CA ARG A 82 13.21 -14.59 7.52
C ARG A 82 12.74 -14.58 6.08
N PHE A 83 13.62 -15.01 5.19
CA PHE A 83 13.27 -15.27 3.79
C PHE A 83 12.01 -16.12 3.69
N GLY A 84 11.04 -15.67 2.89
CA GLY A 84 9.78 -16.36 2.67
C GLY A 84 8.64 -15.96 3.62
N ASP A 85 8.93 -15.26 4.73
CA ASP A 85 7.89 -14.76 5.63
C ASP A 85 6.97 -13.77 4.92
N VAL A 86 5.68 -13.81 5.26
CA VAL A 86 4.68 -12.87 4.76
C VAL A 86 4.36 -11.85 5.84
N LEU A 87 4.45 -10.57 5.47
CA LEU A 87 4.20 -9.44 6.36
C LEU A 87 2.99 -8.66 5.85
N HIS A 88 2.11 -8.27 6.77
CA HIS A 88 1.05 -7.32 6.49
C HIS A 88 1.51 -5.92 6.88
N VAL A 89 1.82 -5.09 5.89
CA VAL A 89 2.23 -3.70 6.07
C VAL A 89 1.00 -2.86 6.32
N LEU A 90 0.95 -2.23 7.50
CA LEU A 90 -0.14 -1.38 7.98
C LEU A 90 0.10 0.09 7.63
N ASP A 91 1.37 0.52 7.66
CA ASP A 91 1.78 1.88 7.35
C ASP A 91 3.12 1.88 6.62
N ALA A 92 3.18 2.53 5.46
CA ALA A 92 4.36 2.69 4.63
C ALA A 92 4.65 4.17 4.31
N SER A 93 4.14 5.09 5.14
CA SER A 93 4.30 6.54 4.97
C SER A 93 5.73 7.03 5.21
N ASP A 94 6.47 6.36 6.10
CA ASP A 94 7.87 6.65 6.37
C ASP A 94 8.79 5.97 5.35
N GLU A 95 9.78 6.72 4.88
CA GLU A 95 10.68 6.32 3.80
C GLU A 95 11.76 5.33 4.24
N GLU A 96 11.99 5.15 5.54
CA GLU A 96 13.01 4.27 6.13
C GLU A 96 12.41 3.09 6.90
N TRP A 97 11.25 3.27 7.56
CA TRP A 97 10.64 2.26 8.42
C TRP A 97 9.14 2.10 8.21
N TRP A 98 8.69 0.88 7.89
CA TRP A 98 7.27 0.58 7.72
C TRP A 98 6.72 -0.12 8.96
N GLN A 99 5.49 0.22 9.35
CA GLN A 99 4.78 -0.50 10.39
C GLN A 99 4.12 -1.73 9.78
N ALA A 100 4.47 -2.92 10.27
CA ALA A 100 3.97 -4.18 9.76
C ALA A 100 3.68 -5.16 10.90
N ARG A 101 3.09 -6.29 10.56
CA ARG A 101 2.95 -7.45 11.44
C ARG A 101 3.23 -8.73 10.67
N LEU A 102 3.81 -9.72 11.34
CA LEU A 102 4.06 -11.02 10.74
C LEU A 102 2.72 -11.78 10.59
N VAL A 103 2.49 -12.38 9.44
CA VAL A 103 1.31 -13.24 9.23
C VAL A 103 1.65 -14.62 9.79
N LEU A 104 1.42 -14.78 11.08
CA LEU A 104 1.60 -16.05 11.79
C LEU A 104 0.36 -16.95 11.67
N PRO A 105 0.51 -18.27 11.87
CA PRO A 105 -0.63 -19.17 12.02
C PRO A 105 -1.56 -18.67 13.14
N PRO A 106 -2.87 -18.98 13.09
CA PRO A 106 -3.92 -18.34 13.90
C PRO A 106 -3.80 -18.48 15.44
N GLN A 107 -2.76 -19.14 15.93
CA GLN A 107 -2.53 -19.40 17.36
C GLN A 107 -1.73 -18.29 18.07
N GLN A 108 -1.15 -17.33 17.35
CA GLN A 108 -0.42 -16.21 17.95
C GLN A 108 -1.04 -14.87 17.55
N PRO A 109 -1.28 -13.96 18.53
CA PRO A 109 -1.65 -12.59 18.19
C PRO A 109 -0.48 -11.97 17.40
N PRO A 110 -0.73 -11.38 16.23
CA PRO A 110 0.34 -10.87 15.39
C PRO A 110 0.91 -9.60 16.02
N ASP A 111 2.14 -9.70 16.53
CA ASP A 111 2.87 -8.54 17.04
C ASP A 111 3.07 -7.51 15.92
N ILE A 112 2.67 -6.27 16.19
CA ILE A 112 2.90 -5.12 15.33
C ILE A 112 4.27 -4.55 15.68
N GLY A 113 5.07 -4.24 14.67
CA GLY A 113 6.33 -3.55 14.85
C GLY A 113 6.88 -3.05 13.53
N PHE A 114 8.13 -2.61 13.55
CA PHE A 114 8.72 -1.90 12.41
C PHE A 114 9.61 -2.80 11.57
N VAL A 115 9.54 -2.64 10.26
CA VAL A 115 10.39 -3.32 9.28
C VAL A 115 11.07 -2.30 8.38
N PRO A 116 12.29 -2.57 7.89
CA PRO A 116 12.97 -1.66 6.97
C PRO A 116 12.15 -1.48 5.69
N SER A 117 12.05 -0.23 5.21
CA SER A 117 11.38 0.09 3.96
C SER A 117 12.14 -0.50 2.76
N LYS A 118 11.44 -0.62 1.62
CA LYS A 118 12.07 -1.00 0.35
C LYS A 118 13.28 -0.13 -0.01
N ARG A 119 13.18 1.19 0.19
CA ARG A 119 14.27 2.13 -0.14
C ARG A 119 15.49 1.96 0.77
N ARG A 120 15.29 1.67 2.06
CA ARG A 120 16.38 1.38 3.00
C ARG A 120 17.13 0.11 2.63
N VAL A 121 16.39 -0.92 2.23
CA VAL A 121 16.96 -2.20 1.78
C VAL A 121 17.74 -2.02 0.47
N GLU A 122 17.14 -1.37 -0.53
CA GLU A 122 17.79 -1.15 -1.82
C GLU A 122 19.10 -0.35 -1.65
N ARG A 123 19.13 0.71 -0.83
CA ARG A 123 20.36 1.49 -0.59
C ARG A 123 21.50 0.68 0.05
N ARG A 124 21.19 -0.38 0.80
CA ARG A 124 22.18 -1.22 1.49
C ARG A 124 22.78 -2.29 0.57
N GLU A 125 22.12 -2.63 -0.54
CA GLU A 125 22.60 -3.62 -1.52
C GLU A 125 23.52 -3.00 -2.61
N TRP A 126 23.74 -1.68 -2.61
CA TRP A 126 24.64 -0.99 -3.54
C TRP A 126 26.01 -0.59 -2.93
N ILE A 127 26.40 -1.17 -1.81
CA ILE A 127 27.74 -1.02 -1.19
C ILE A 127 28.30 -2.43 -0.95
#